data_AF-Q47Y82-F1
#
_entry.id   AF-Q47Y82-F1
#
_cell.length_a   1.000
_cell.length_b   1.000
_cell.length_c   1.000
_cell.angle_alpha   90.00
_cell.angle_beta   90.00
_cell.angle_gamma   90.00
#
_symmetry.space_group_name_H-M   'P 1'
#
loop_
_entity.id
_entity.type
_entity.pdbx_description
1 polymer ?
#
loop_
_entity_poly.entity_id
_entity_poly.type
_entity_poly.pdbx_seq_one_letter_code
_entity_poly.pdbx_strand_id
1 'polypeptide(L)'
;MSALLQKSTTDRNTEEKRLSKDINLIYDFTEKPNRTHLKAHSDRAVVAKLRADLVLPNNKILTVDIDFDSTSGYHDNTMMVMDDFGVEMLVTAFAVKYGQQFADKISNAWAEKNHQNDPRKPTYLLVQKPTIHDGLPQVFVACGEKEHNKTKPQSIV
;
A
#
# COMPACT_ATOMS: atom_id res chain seq x y z
N MET A 1 -34.49 -42.66 9.78
CA MET A 1 -33.41 -41.90 10.46
C MET A 1 -32.72 -41.06 9.40
N SER A 2 -33.06 -39.77 9.32
CA SER A 2 -32.40 -38.84 8.39
C SER A 2 -31.60 -37.86 9.26
N ALA A 3 -30.29 -38.03 9.28
CA ALA A 3 -29.39 -37.11 9.94
C ALA A 3 -29.31 -35.83 9.08
N LEU A 4 -30.04 -34.80 9.51
CA LEU A 4 -29.83 -33.44 9.04
C LEU A 4 -28.39 -33.04 9.38
N LEU A 5 -27.57 -32.86 8.35
CA LEU A 5 -26.30 -32.15 8.48
C LEU A 5 -26.60 -30.77 9.06
N GLN A 6 -26.30 -30.57 10.34
CA GLN A 6 -26.15 -29.25 10.92
C GLN A 6 -25.00 -28.56 10.19
N LYS A 7 -25.34 -27.66 9.26
CA LYS A 7 -24.41 -26.63 8.80
C LYS A 7 -23.99 -25.86 10.06
N SER A 8 -22.73 -26.02 10.44
CA SER A 8 -22.07 -25.14 11.39
C SER A 8 -22.08 -23.71 10.81
N THR A 9 -23.15 -22.97 11.08
CA THR A 9 -23.17 -21.51 10.95
C THR A 9 -22.35 -20.97 12.10
N THR A 10 -21.03 -21.00 11.93
CA THR A 10 -20.18 -20.06 12.64
C THR A 10 -20.58 -18.70 12.10
N ASP A 11 -21.38 -17.95 12.86
CA ASP A 11 -21.70 -16.56 12.57
C ASP A 11 -20.37 -15.82 12.37
N ARG A 12 -20.00 -15.59 11.11
CA ARG A 12 -18.85 -14.76 10.81
C ARG A 12 -19.28 -13.35 11.21
N ASN A 13 -18.58 -12.76 12.17
CA ASN A 13 -18.80 -11.38 12.63
C ASN A 13 -18.26 -10.38 11.58
N THR A 14 -18.68 -10.57 10.34
CA THR A 14 -18.19 -9.87 9.17
C THR A 14 -19.35 -9.47 8.28
N GLU A 15 -19.30 -8.26 7.73
CA GLU A 15 -20.29 -7.74 6.78
C GLU A 15 -19.60 -7.35 5.47
N GLU A 16 -20.21 -7.74 4.35
CA GLU A 16 -19.77 -7.30 3.02
C GLU A 16 -20.58 -6.08 2.57
N LYS A 17 -19.90 -5.02 2.16
CA LYS A 17 -20.51 -3.83 1.57
C LYS A 17 -19.89 -3.52 0.22
N ARG A 18 -20.72 -3.56 -0.81
CA ARG A 18 -20.35 -3.16 -2.16
C ARG A 18 -20.50 -1.65 -2.31
N LEU A 19 -19.41 -0.94 -2.61
CA LEU A 19 -19.43 0.50 -2.89
C LEU A 19 -19.65 0.80 -4.38
N SER A 20 -19.09 -0.04 -5.25
CA SER A 20 -19.25 0.07 -6.71
C SER A 20 -19.13 -1.32 -7.35
N LYS A 21 -19.17 -1.40 -8.69
CA LYS A 21 -19.03 -2.68 -9.39
C LYS A 21 -17.73 -3.41 -8.98
N ASP A 22 -16.65 -2.68 -8.78
CA ASP A 22 -15.31 -3.24 -8.61
C ASP A 22 -14.71 -2.95 -7.22
N ILE A 23 -15.51 -2.38 -6.29
CA ILE A 23 -15.08 -2.06 -4.92
C ILE A 23 -16.02 -2.73 -3.92
N ASN A 24 -15.49 -3.75 -3.24
CA ASN A 24 -16.15 -4.46 -2.15
C ASN A 24 -15.33 -4.27 -0.87
N LEU A 25 -16.01 -3.92 0.22
CA LEU A 25 -15.43 -3.85 1.56
C LEU A 25 -15.92 -5.03 2.38
N ILE A 26 -15.04 -5.58 3.20
CA ILE A 26 -15.38 -6.59 4.20
C ILE A 26 -15.07 -5.98 5.56
N TYR A 27 -16.09 -5.73 6.36
CA TYR A 27 -15.96 -5.31 7.74
C TYR A 27 -15.74 -6.54 8.61
N ASP A 28 -14.81 -6.45 9.55
CA ASP A 28 -14.62 -7.40 10.65
C ASP A 28 -14.96 -6.67 11.96
N PHE A 29 -16.09 -7.04 12.57
CA PHE A 29 -16.59 -6.41 13.80
C PHE A 29 -15.99 -7.04 15.06
N THR A 30 -14.98 -7.90 14.93
CA THR A 30 -14.24 -8.43 16.08
C THR A 30 -13.51 -7.28 16.77
N GLU A 31 -13.91 -6.97 18.01
CA GLU A 31 -13.27 -5.93 18.81
C GLU A 31 -11.81 -6.30 19.11
N LYS A 32 -10.91 -5.35 18.86
CA LYS A 32 -9.46 -5.50 19.08
C LYS A 32 -8.96 -4.24 19.79
N PRO A 33 -8.16 -4.35 20.87
CA PRO A 33 -7.57 -3.17 21.49
C PRO A 33 -6.57 -2.51 20.53
N ASN A 34 -6.47 -1.18 20.58
CA ASN A 34 -5.40 -0.48 19.89
C ASN A 34 -4.05 -0.80 20.56
N ARG A 35 -3.25 -1.66 19.91
CA ARG A 35 -1.88 -2.00 20.34
C ARG A 35 -0.80 -1.24 19.56
N THR A 36 -1.22 -0.21 18.82
CA THR A 36 -0.35 0.66 18.04
C THR A 36 0.05 1.90 18.84
N HIS A 37 1.08 2.59 18.41
CA HIS A 37 1.50 3.93 18.82
C HIS A 37 0.65 5.04 18.19
N LEU A 38 -0.31 4.71 17.31
CA LEU A 38 -1.17 5.69 16.65
C LEU A 38 -2.20 6.27 17.63
N LYS A 39 -2.43 7.58 17.50
CA LYS A 39 -3.41 8.32 18.30
C LYS A 39 -4.77 8.31 17.61
N ALA A 40 -5.82 8.07 18.39
CA ALA A 40 -7.18 8.22 17.91
C ALA A 40 -7.50 9.71 17.67
N HIS A 41 -8.26 9.99 16.61
CA HIS A 41 -8.91 11.28 16.40
C HIS A 41 -10.39 11.17 16.81
N SER A 42 -11.01 12.31 17.14
CA SER A 42 -12.40 12.37 17.62
C SER A 42 -13.43 11.86 16.62
N ASP A 43 -13.17 12.07 15.33
CA ASP A 43 -14.14 11.95 14.24
C ASP A 43 -13.52 11.35 12.97
N ARG A 44 -12.35 10.70 13.09
CA ARG A 44 -11.64 10.11 11.95
C ARG A 44 -10.82 8.89 12.36
N ALA A 45 -10.98 7.79 11.64
CA ALA A 45 -10.11 6.63 11.77
C ALA A 45 -8.75 6.87 11.09
N VAL A 46 -7.69 6.27 11.64
CA VAL A 46 -6.35 6.25 11.05
C VAL A 46 -6.08 4.85 10.51
N VAL A 47 -5.49 4.76 9.32
CA VAL A 47 -5.05 3.49 8.76
C VAL A 47 -3.82 3.02 9.53
N ALA A 48 -3.96 1.92 10.27
CA ALA A 48 -2.85 1.34 11.05
C ALA A 48 -2.00 0.34 10.26
N LYS A 49 -2.65 -0.46 9.40
CA LYS A 49 -2.00 -1.49 8.59
C LYS A 49 -2.77 -1.65 7.28
N LEU A 50 -2.04 -1.87 6.19
CA LEU A 50 -2.60 -2.24 4.89
C LEU A 50 -1.94 -3.55 4.43
N ARG A 51 -2.74 -4.56 4.12
CA ARG A 51 -2.26 -5.77 3.47
C ARG A 51 -2.69 -5.75 2.02
N ALA A 52 -1.73 -5.87 1.11
CA ALA A 52 -1.97 -5.83 -0.33
C ALA A 52 -1.38 -7.07 -1.01
N ASP A 53 -2.13 -7.63 -1.95
CA ASP A 53 -1.65 -8.69 -2.83
C ASP A 53 -1.29 -8.09 -4.19
N LEU A 54 -0.01 -8.17 -4.54
CA LEU A 54 0.52 -7.64 -5.79
C LEU A 54 0.52 -8.72 -6.86
N VAL A 55 -0.08 -8.43 -8.02
CA VAL A 55 0.07 -9.27 -9.21
C VAL A 55 1.40 -8.95 -9.88
N LEU A 56 2.34 -9.87 -9.84
CA LEU A 56 3.66 -9.70 -10.46
C LEU A 56 3.61 -9.92 -11.98
N PRO A 57 4.60 -9.42 -12.75
CA PRO A 57 4.68 -9.64 -14.20
C PRO A 57 4.70 -11.12 -14.63
N ASN A 58 5.15 -12.02 -13.73
CA ASN A 58 5.12 -13.47 -13.94
C ASN A 58 3.81 -14.14 -13.49
N ASN A 59 2.74 -13.35 -13.26
CA ASN A 59 1.41 -13.78 -12.82
C ASN A 59 1.38 -14.49 -11.45
N LYS A 60 2.40 -14.27 -10.60
CA LYS A 60 2.39 -14.73 -9.20
C LYS A 60 1.90 -13.61 -8.27
N ILE A 61 1.34 -13.99 -7.12
CA ILE A 61 0.87 -13.04 -6.10
C ILE A 61 1.93 -12.85 -5.03
N LEU A 62 2.41 -11.63 -4.84
CA LEU A 62 3.27 -11.24 -3.72
C LEU A 62 2.44 -10.46 -2.70
N THR A 63 2.20 -11.04 -1.52
CA THR A 63 1.58 -10.31 -0.42
C THR A 63 2.60 -9.37 0.23
N VAL A 64 2.20 -8.12 0.43
CA VAL A 64 2.95 -7.13 1.20
C VAL A 64 2.09 -6.66 2.35
N ASP A 65 2.65 -6.72 3.55
CA ASP A 65 2.08 -6.10 4.75
C ASP A 65 2.77 -4.75 4.94
N ILE A 66 1.98 -3.68 4.92
CA ILE A 66 2.42 -2.31 5.11
C ILE A 66 1.98 -1.87 6.50
N ASP A 67 2.96 -1.57 7.35
CA ASP A 67 2.74 -1.12 8.72
C ASP A 67 2.91 0.40 8.82
N PHE A 68 1.90 1.09 9.35
CA PHE A 68 1.89 2.54 9.55
C PHE A 68 2.15 2.92 11.02
N ASP A 69 2.36 1.93 11.89
CA ASP A 69 2.56 2.07 13.34
C ASP A 69 4.02 2.36 13.74
N SER A 70 4.96 2.20 12.81
CA SER A 70 6.39 2.26 13.13
C SER A 70 7.04 3.58 12.73
N THR A 71 8.24 3.82 13.28
CA THR A 71 9.22 4.77 12.71
C THR A 71 9.63 4.41 11.28
N SER A 72 9.16 3.28 10.73
CA SER A 72 9.35 2.92 9.33
C SER A 72 8.36 3.70 8.47
N GLY A 73 8.86 4.75 7.81
CA GLY A 73 8.51 5.26 6.47
C GLY A 73 7.05 5.54 6.07
N TYR A 74 6.05 5.20 6.88
CA TYR A 74 4.65 5.37 6.58
C TYR A 74 3.91 6.24 7.59
N HIS A 75 4.58 6.66 8.66
CA HIS A 75 4.17 7.87 9.35
C HIS A 75 4.12 9.02 8.33
N ASP A 76 3.16 9.92 8.42
CA ASP A 76 3.06 11.10 7.55
C ASP A 76 2.77 10.84 6.06
N ASN A 77 2.57 9.58 5.64
CA ASN A 77 2.06 9.29 4.31
C ASN A 77 0.65 9.87 4.13
N THR A 78 0.50 10.67 3.09
CA THR A 78 -0.76 11.34 2.72
C THR A 78 -1.39 10.75 1.47
N MET A 79 -0.63 10.03 0.64
CA MET A 79 -1.13 9.46 -0.61
C MET A 79 -0.33 8.21 -0.98
N MET A 80 -1.04 7.20 -1.50
CA MET A 80 -0.47 6.07 -2.21
C MET A 80 -0.99 6.11 -3.64
N VAL A 81 -0.09 6.07 -4.61
CA VAL A 81 -0.41 6.18 -6.04
C VAL A 81 0.00 4.88 -6.73
N MET A 82 -0.91 4.26 -7.47
CA MET A 82 -0.76 2.85 -7.88
C MET A 82 -0.80 2.63 -9.39
N ASP A 83 -1.15 3.65 -10.18
CA ASP A 83 -1.29 3.55 -11.62
C ASP A 83 -0.79 4.81 -12.34
N ASP A 84 -0.65 4.70 -13.66
CA ASP A 84 -0.14 5.76 -14.52
C ASP A 84 -0.99 7.04 -14.42
N PHE A 85 -2.31 6.90 -14.30
CA PHE A 85 -3.21 8.05 -14.20
C PHE A 85 -3.02 8.81 -12.89
N GLY A 86 -2.90 8.11 -11.77
CA GLY A 86 -2.61 8.71 -10.48
C GLY A 86 -1.23 9.37 -10.46
N VAL A 87 -0.24 8.79 -11.14
CA VAL A 87 1.09 9.41 -11.30
C VAL A 87 0.98 10.68 -12.13
N GLU A 88 0.22 10.68 -13.23
CA GLU A 88 -0.04 11.86 -14.05
C GLU A 88 -0.67 12.99 -13.23
N MET A 89 -1.68 12.68 -12.40
CA MET A 89 -2.30 13.65 -11.49
C MET A 89 -1.27 14.23 -10.50
N LEU A 90 -0.42 13.39 -9.92
CA LEU A 90 0.62 13.81 -8.98
C LEU A 90 1.68 14.70 -9.66
N VAL A 91 2.19 14.29 -10.81
CA VAL A 91 3.16 15.02 -11.63
C VAL A 91 2.62 16.40 -11.99
N THR A 92 1.36 16.46 -12.45
CA THR A 92 0.69 17.73 -12.78
C THR A 92 0.60 18.65 -11.58
N ALA A 93 0.20 18.12 -10.40
CA ALA A 93 0.13 18.90 -9.17
C ALA A 93 1.52 19.42 -8.74
N PHE A 94 2.56 18.61 -8.87
CA PHE A 94 3.94 19.02 -8.55
C PHE A 94 4.48 20.07 -9.53
N ALA A 95 4.19 19.94 -10.82
CA ALA A 95 4.60 20.90 -11.84
C ALA A 95 4.03 22.29 -11.55
N VAL A 96 2.73 22.35 -11.22
CA VAL A 96 2.03 23.61 -10.92
C VAL A 96 2.48 24.21 -9.59
N LYS A 97 2.59 23.39 -8.54
CA LYS A 97 2.79 23.88 -7.17
C LYS A 97 4.25 24.11 -6.81
N TYR A 98 5.17 23.29 -7.32
CA TYR A 98 6.58 23.29 -6.91
C TYR A 98 7.55 23.48 -8.10
N GLY A 99 7.09 23.27 -9.32
CA GLY A 99 7.84 23.47 -10.55
C GLY A 99 8.18 22.17 -11.29
N GLN A 100 8.36 22.29 -12.61
CA GLN A 100 8.53 21.17 -13.53
C GLN A 100 9.66 20.21 -13.14
N GLN A 101 10.79 20.74 -12.65
CA GLN A 101 11.94 19.93 -12.23
C GLN A 101 11.64 18.87 -11.16
N PHE A 102 10.63 19.09 -10.31
CA PHE A 102 10.21 18.10 -9.31
C PHE A 102 9.22 17.09 -9.90
N ALA A 103 8.36 17.55 -10.79
CA ALA A 103 7.45 16.71 -11.55
C ALA A 103 8.22 15.69 -12.42
N ASP A 104 9.28 16.15 -13.10
CA ASP A 104 10.14 15.30 -13.92
C ASP A 104 10.82 14.21 -13.10
N LYS A 105 11.26 14.51 -11.87
CA LYS A 105 11.82 13.50 -10.95
C LYS A 105 10.81 12.41 -10.61
N ILE A 106 9.55 12.78 -10.36
CA ILE A 106 8.48 11.81 -10.07
C ILE A 106 8.20 10.95 -11.30
N SER A 107 8.06 11.58 -12.47
CA SER A 107 7.81 10.88 -13.74
C SER A 107 8.94 9.89 -14.06
N ASN A 108 10.20 10.30 -13.93
CA ASN A 108 11.36 9.45 -14.20
C ASN A 108 11.44 8.29 -13.19
N ALA A 109 11.23 8.57 -11.90
CA ALA A 109 11.26 7.55 -10.87
C ALA A 109 10.17 6.47 -11.07
N TRP A 110 9.01 6.84 -11.62
CA TRP A 110 7.97 5.88 -11.99
C TRP A 110 8.31 5.10 -13.27
N ALA A 111 8.83 5.79 -14.28
CA ALA A 111 9.07 5.22 -15.59
C ALA A 111 10.28 4.27 -15.64
N GLU A 112 11.19 4.36 -14.68
CA GLU A 112 12.44 3.58 -14.65
C GLU A 112 12.47 2.55 -13.51
N LYS A 113 13.40 1.60 -13.62
CA LYS A 113 13.73 0.71 -12.51
C LYS A 113 14.60 1.48 -11.52
N ASN A 114 14.44 1.23 -10.22
CA ASN A 114 15.27 1.89 -9.21
C ASN A 114 16.75 1.48 -9.36
N HIS A 115 16.99 0.20 -9.62
CA HIS A 115 18.29 -0.35 -10.02
C HIS A 115 18.16 -1.16 -11.31
N GLN A 116 19.23 -1.21 -12.11
CA GLN A 116 19.25 -1.92 -13.40
C GLN A 116 18.81 -3.40 -13.28
N ASN A 117 19.20 -4.04 -12.17
CA ASN A 117 18.94 -5.45 -11.90
C ASN A 117 17.60 -5.70 -11.19
N ASP A 118 16.83 -4.66 -10.89
CA ASP A 118 15.51 -4.86 -10.30
C ASP A 118 14.62 -5.62 -11.28
N PRO A 119 13.78 -6.54 -10.79
CA PRO A 119 12.95 -7.36 -11.65
C PRO A 119 11.92 -6.54 -12.43
N ARG A 120 11.52 -5.36 -11.91
CA ARG A 120 10.50 -4.49 -12.51
C ARG A 120 10.62 -3.04 -12.06
N LYS A 121 9.83 -2.18 -12.69
CA LYS A 121 9.56 -0.81 -12.26
C LYS A 121 8.78 -0.80 -10.92
N PRO A 122 8.72 0.34 -10.22
CA PRO A 122 7.90 0.49 -9.02
C PRO A 122 6.44 0.06 -9.24
N THR A 123 5.79 -0.40 -8.17
CA THR A 123 4.36 -0.77 -8.21
C THR A 123 3.48 0.34 -7.65
N TYR A 124 4.00 1.16 -6.74
CA TYR A 124 3.31 2.32 -6.22
C TYR A 124 4.28 3.40 -5.77
N LEU A 125 3.80 4.64 -5.71
CA LEU A 125 4.45 5.76 -5.05
C LEU A 125 3.80 6.03 -3.70
N LEU A 126 4.62 6.47 -2.76
CA LEU A 126 4.18 6.96 -1.45
C LEU A 126 4.54 8.42 -1.34
N VAL A 127 3.55 9.24 -0.99
CA VAL A 127 3.76 10.67 -0.79
C VAL A 127 3.64 10.97 0.69
N GLN A 128 4.69 11.54 1.27
CA GLN A 128 4.68 12.06 2.62
C GLN A 128 4.47 13.56 2.62
N LYS A 129 3.64 14.05 3.54
CA LYS A 129 3.48 15.51 3.74
C LYS A 129 4.84 16.14 4.12
N PRO A 130 5.05 17.43 3.82
CA PRO A 130 6.25 18.13 4.25
C PRO A 130 6.39 18.17 5.78
N THR A 131 7.62 18.16 6.28
CA THR A 131 7.93 18.31 7.72
C THR A 131 7.95 19.78 8.18
N ILE A 132 7.98 20.72 7.23
CA ILE A 132 7.97 22.17 7.47
C ILE A 132 6.88 22.84 6.64
N HIS A 133 6.38 23.98 7.11
CA HIS A 133 5.43 24.80 6.37
C HIS A 133 6.01 25.20 5.00
N ASP A 134 5.21 25.10 3.94
CA ASP A 134 5.59 25.29 2.53
C ASP A 134 6.75 24.41 2.02
N GLY A 135 7.12 23.36 2.76
CA GLY A 135 8.14 22.41 2.32
C GLY A 135 7.68 21.57 1.13
N LEU A 136 8.64 20.94 0.47
CA LEU A 136 8.37 19.97 -0.60
C LEU A 136 7.93 18.64 0.02
N PRO A 137 6.80 18.03 -0.44
CA PRO A 137 6.44 16.68 -0.03
C PRO A 137 7.48 15.67 -0.54
N GLN A 138 7.71 14.62 0.23
CA GLN A 138 8.64 13.55 -0.18
C GLN A 138 7.88 12.48 -0.94
N VAL A 139 8.47 11.98 -2.03
CA VAL A 139 7.88 10.92 -2.87
C VAL A 139 8.84 9.75 -2.91
N PHE A 140 8.35 8.57 -2.53
CA PHE A 140 9.11 7.32 -2.51
C PHE A 140 8.54 6.35 -3.54
N VAL A 141 9.41 5.72 -4.32
CA VAL A 141 9.08 4.56 -5.14
C VAL A 141 9.16 3.30 -4.30
N ALA A 142 8.24 2.35 -4.51
CA ALA A 142 8.22 1.13 -3.73
C ALA A 142 7.87 -0.12 -4.57
N CYS A 143 8.25 -1.28 -4.03
CA CYS A 143 7.92 -2.60 -4.56
C CYS A 143 8.40 -2.90 -5.99
N GLY A 144 9.52 -2.32 -6.43
CA GLY A 144 10.20 -2.71 -7.68
C GLY A 144 11.23 -3.86 -7.52
N GLU A 145 11.79 -4.03 -6.32
CA GLU A 145 13.09 -4.71 -6.12
C GLU A 145 13.02 -6.22 -5.79
N LYS A 146 11.83 -6.76 -5.51
CA LYS A 146 11.67 -8.13 -5.00
C LYS A 146 10.78 -8.99 -5.91
N GLU A 147 11.25 -10.20 -6.22
CA GLU A 147 10.42 -11.30 -6.76
C GLU A 147 10.09 -12.33 -5.67
N HIS A 148 9.40 -13.41 -6.06
CA HIS A 148 9.17 -14.61 -5.25
C HIS A 148 10.41 -15.45 -4.94
N ASN A 149 11.56 -15.17 -5.59
CA ASN A 149 12.73 -16.02 -5.42
C ASN A 149 13.31 -15.90 -4.01
N LYS A 150 12.96 -16.88 -3.17
CA LYS A 150 13.83 -17.34 -2.10
C LYS A 150 15.08 -17.87 -2.76
N THR A 151 16.17 -17.11 -2.78
CA THR A 151 17.49 -17.74 -2.80
C THR A 151 17.48 -18.70 -1.60
N LYS A 152 17.41 -20.01 -1.86
CA LYS A 152 17.66 -20.99 -0.79
C LYS A 152 19.01 -20.57 -0.18
N PRO A 153 19.15 -20.45 1.14
CA PRO A 153 20.48 -20.35 1.71
C PRO A 153 21.25 -21.57 1.21
N GLN A 154 22.33 -21.35 0.46
CA GLN A 154 23.29 -22.41 0.22
C GLN A 154 23.93 -22.69 1.57
N SER A 155 23.68 -23.89 2.10
CA SER A 155 24.44 -24.37 3.24
C SER A 155 25.90 -24.46 2.81
N ILE A 156 26.77 -23.77 3.53
CA ILE A 156 28.23 -23.91 3.45
C ILE A 156 28.75 -24.87 4.54
N VAL A 157 27.84 -25.58 5.20
CA VAL A 157 28.12 -26.65 6.17
C VAL A 157 27.24 -27.86 5.86
#